data_AF-A0A0J7ZGC8-F1
#
_entry.id   AF-A0A0J7ZGC8-F1
#
_cell.length_a   1.000
_cell.length_b   1.000
_cell.length_c   1.000
_cell.angle_alpha   90.00
_cell.angle_beta   90.00
_cell.angle_gamma   90.00
#
_symmetry.space_group_name_H-M   'P 1'
#
loop_
_entity.id
_entity.type
_entity.pdbx_description
1 polymer ?
#
loop_
_entity_poly.entity_id
_entity_poly.type
_entity_poly.pdbx_seq_one_letter_code
_entity_poly.pdbx_strand_id
1 'polypeptide(L)'
;MAVPRSALKKWEKVREFALGMPGAVEEHPWGETVAKVNKKVFVFLGVDDGSHPLGVTVKLKDESAHAHALTCPGAEPAGYGLGKAGWVSIPLEQKGSPAAELLCDWVEESYRTIAPKRLTVELDGR
;
A
#
# COMPACT_ATOMS: atom_id res chain seq x y z
N MET A 1 -21.60 2.25 0.14
CA MET A 1 -21.51 3.65 0.63
C MET A 1 -20.60 4.40 -0.35
N ALA A 2 -20.88 5.65 -0.68
CA ALA A 2 -20.00 6.38 -1.60
C ALA A 2 -18.64 6.62 -0.93
N VAL A 3 -17.56 6.10 -1.52
CA VAL A 3 -16.20 6.30 -1.01
C VAL A 3 -15.93 7.81 -0.90
N PRO A 4 -15.42 8.32 0.24
CA PRO A 4 -15.10 9.73 0.39
C PRO A 4 -14.14 10.20 -0.71
N ARG A 5 -14.44 11.34 -1.35
CA ARG A 5 -13.57 11.92 -2.40
C ARG A 5 -12.13 12.14 -1.93
N SER A 6 -11.93 12.44 -0.65
CA SER A 6 -10.61 12.59 -0.04
C SER A 6 -9.85 11.25 0.02
N ALA A 7 -10.53 10.15 0.29
CA ALA A 7 -9.94 8.81 0.31
C ALA A 7 -9.55 8.38 -1.11
N LEU A 8 -10.43 8.59 -2.10
CA LEU A 8 -10.14 8.34 -3.51
C LEU A 8 -8.91 9.12 -3.97
N LYS A 9 -8.83 10.41 -3.67
CA LYS A 9 -7.67 11.22 -4.07
C LYS A 9 -6.35 10.74 -3.45
N LYS A 10 -6.37 10.25 -2.19
CA LYS A 10 -5.19 9.64 -1.57
C LYS A 10 -4.82 8.33 -2.26
N TRP A 11 -5.82 7.49 -2.52
CA TRP A 11 -5.67 6.21 -3.19
C TRP A 11 -5.10 6.35 -4.60
N GLU A 12 -5.62 7.28 -5.39
CA GLU A 12 -5.12 7.59 -6.73
C GLU A 12 -3.65 8.01 -6.67
N LYS A 13 -3.29 8.92 -5.76
CA LYS A 13 -1.90 9.38 -5.62
C LYS A 13 -0.95 8.24 -5.22
N VAL A 14 -1.37 7.36 -4.30
CA VAL A 14 -0.58 6.20 -3.88
C VAL A 14 -0.45 5.18 -5.02
N ARG A 15 -1.53 4.95 -5.78
CA ARG A 15 -1.54 4.08 -6.96
C ARG A 15 -0.60 4.60 -8.03
N GLU A 16 -0.70 5.88 -8.40
CA GLU A 16 0.20 6.50 -9.37
C GLU A 16 1.66 6.39 -8.95
N PHE A 17 1.95 6.64 -7.67
CA PHE A 17 3.30 6.49 -7.12
C PHE A 17 3.79 5.04 -7.20
N ALA A 18 2.97 4.07 -6.79
CA ALA A 18 3.31 2.65 -6.85
C ALA A 18 3.59 2.20 -8.29
N LEU A 19 2.79 2.64 -9.26
CA LEU A 19 2.96 2.31 -10.68
C LEU A 19 4.13 3.06 -11.34
N GLY A 20 4.58 4.17 -10.76
CA GLY A 20 5.78 4.89 -11.18
C GLY A 20 7.09 4.17 -10.85
N MET A 21 7.04 3.14 -9.99
CA MET A 21 8.22 2.37 -9.59
C MET A 21 8.71 1.42 -10.69
N PRO A 22 10.02 1.17 -10.78
CA PRO A 22 10.58 0.38 -11.87
C PRO A 22 10.06 -1.06 -11.88
N GLY A 23 9.43 -1.48 -12.98
CA GLY A 23 8.87 -2.83 -13.10
C GLY A 23 7.63 -3.08 -12.23
N ALA A 24 7.00 -2.02 -11.70
CA ALA A 24 5.69 -2.10 -11.10
C ALA A 24 4.60 -2.25 -12.17
N VAL A 25 3.64 -3.13 -11.92
CA VAL A 25 2.47 -3.37 -12.78
C VAL A 25 1.22 -3.45 -11.92
N GLU A 26 0.11 -2.95 -12.44
CA GLU A 26 -1.20 -3.13 -11.84
C GLU A 26 -1.80 -4.48 -12.23
N GLU A 27 -2.42 -5.16 -11.28
CA GLU A 27 -3.23 -6.34 -11.56
C GLU A 27 -4.44 -6.43 -10.62
N HIS A 28 -5.43 -7.23 -10.99
CA HIS A 28 -6.68 -7.40 -10.23
C HIS A 28 -7.03 -8.88 -9.98
N PRO A 29 -6.18 -9.64 -9.26
CA PRO A 29 -6.31 -11.10 -9.13
C PRO A 29 -7.59 -11.55 -8.40
N TRP A 30 -8.12 -10.73 -7.48
CA TRP A 30 -9.33 -11.05 -6.69
C TRP A 30 -10.45 -10.01 -6.88
N GLY A 31 -10.38 -9.19 -7.93
CA GLY A 31 -11.27 -8.03 -8.13
C GLY A 31 -10.88 -6.78 -7.34
N GLU A 32 -9.86 -6.87 -6.49
CA GLU A 32 -9.19 -5.74 -5.86
C GLU A 32 -7.95 -5.31 -6.65
N THR A 33 -7.64 -4.02 -6.61
CA THR A 33 -6.45 -3.47 -7.24
C THR A 33 -5.22 -3.82 -6.43
N VAL A 34 -4.21 -4.41 -7.07
CA VAL A 34 -2.90 -4.67 -6.46
C VAL A 34 -1.77 -4.19 -7.36
N ALA A 35 -0.70 -3.70 -6.74
CA ALA A 35 0.55 -3.39 -7.44
C ALA A 35 1.56 -4.53 -7.24
N LYS A 36 2.11 -5.02 -8.35
CA LYS A 36 3.09 -6.10 -8.38
C LYS A 36 4.40 -5.62 -8.94
N VAL A 37 5.50 -6.13 -8.39
CA VAL A 37 6.85 -6.00 -8.94
C VAL A 37 7.40 -7.41 -9.14
N ASN A 38 7.91 -7.70 -10.34
CA ASN A 38 8.52 -8.99 -10.66
C ASN A 38 7.66 -10.20 -10.22
N LYS A 39 6.36 -10.17 -10.56
CA LYS A 39 5.34 -11.19 -10.22
C LYS A 39 4.98 -11.30 -8.73
N LYS A 40 5.43 -10.39 -7.87
CA LYS A 40 5.10 -10.37 -6.44
C LYS A 40 4.32 -9.11 -6.09
N VAL A 41 3.24 -9.26 -5.32
CA VAL A 41 2.48 -8.11 -4.80
C VAL A 41 3.31 -7.39 -3.75
N PHE A 42 3.44 -6.07 -3.88
CA PHE A 42 4.06 -5.21 -2.87
C PHE A 42 3.06 -4.20 -2.29
N VAL A 43 1.93 -3.95 -2.95
CA VAL A 43 0.88 -3.09 -2.40
C VAL A 43 -0.48 -3.67 -2.76
N PHE A 44 -1.39 -3.65 -1.80
CA PHE A 44 -2.82 -3.86 -2.05
C PHE A 44 -3.53 -2.52 -1.89
N LEU A 45 -4.33 -2.17 -2.88
CA LEU A 45 -5.09 -0.93 -2.96
C LEU A 45 -6.58 -1.18 -2.68
N GLY A 46 -7.02 -2.43 -2.53
CA GLY A 46 -8.42 -2.77 -2.26
C GLY A 46 -9.33 -2.51 -3.45
N VAL A 47 -10.64 -2.41 -3.17
CA VAL A 47 -11.70 -2.23 -4.17
C VAL A 47 -12.27 -0.81 -4.05
N ASP A 48 -12.29 -0.04 -5.13
CA ASP A 48 -12.80 1.35 -5.16
C ASP A 48 -14.31 1.46 -5.44
N ASP A 49 -14.97 0.34 -5.75
CA ASP A 49 -16.41 0.24 -6.05
C ASP A 49 -17.34 0.57 -4.85
N GLY A 50 -16.79 0.83 -3.65
CA GLY A 50 -17.57 1.20 -2.46
C GLY A 50 -18.31 0.02 -1.80
N SER A 51 -17.99 -1.20 -2.23
CA SER A 51 -18.40 -2.47 -1.62
C SER A 51 -17.66 -2.75 -0.30
N HIS A 52 -16.42 -2.26 -0.17
CA HIS A 52 -15.60 -2.38 1.02
C HIS A 52 -14.93 -1.04 1.34
N PRO A 53 -14.53 -0.81 2.60
CA PRO A 53 -13.82 0.39 2.96
C PRO A 53 -12.49 0.49 2.22
N LEU A 54 -12.22 1.65 1.60
CA LEU A 54 -11.01 1.87 0.82
C LEU A 54 -9.79 1.86 1.75
N GLY A 55 -8.77 1.07 1.41
CA GLY A 55 -7.60 0.89 2.26
C GLY A 55 -6.36 0.57 1.45
N VAL A 56 -5.21 0.83 2.05
CA VAL A 56 -3.91 0.48 1.49
C VAL A 56 -3.26 -0.54 2.41
N THR A 57 -2.91 -1.71 1.88
CA THR A 57 -2.13 -2.69 2.61
C THR A 57 -0.71 -2.72 2.07
N VAL A 58 0.25 -2.49 2.95
CA VAL A 58 1.68 -2.41 2.67
C VAL A 58 2.42 -3.37 3.56
N LYS A 59 3.59 -3.83 3.10
CA LYS A 59 4.50 -4.61 3.91
C LYS A 59 5.55 -3.72 4.52
N LEU A 60 5.48 -3.54 5.83
CA LEU A 60 6.43 -2.75 6.60
C LEU A 60 7.31 -3.71 7.38
N LYS A 61 8.59 -3.70 7.02
CA LYS A 61 9.61 -4.56 7.62
C LYS A 61 10.40 -3.81 8.67
N ASP A 62 10.47 -2.49 8.55
CA ASP A 62 11.01 -1.63 9.59
C ASP A 62 10.07 -1.60 10.80
N GLU A 63 10.60 -1.88 11.98
CA GLU A 63 9.80 -1.94 13.21
C GLU A 63 9.18 -0.58 13.57
N SER A 64 9.87 0.52 13.25
CA SER A 64 9.37 1.88 13.53
C SER A 64 8.25 2.28 12.57
N ALA A 65 8.40 1.99 11.28
CA ALA A 65 7.35 2.22 10.29
C ALA A 65 6.14 1.34 10.57
N HIS A 66 6.35 0.06 10.89
CA HIS A 66 5.28 -0.87 11.25
C HIS A 66 4.50 -0.39 12.49
N ALA A 67 5.22 -0.03 13.56
CA ALA A 67 4.59 0.50 14.77
C ALA A 67 3.80 1.78 14.47
N HIS A 68 4.39 2.70 13.70
CA HIS A 68 3.72 3.96 13.31
C HIS A 68 2.47 3.70 12.47
N ALA A 69 2.52 2.79 11.50
CA ALA A 69 1.34 2.41 10.72
C ALA A 69 0.24 1.83 11.61
N LEU A 70 0.58 0.97 12.58
CA LEU A 70 -0.40 0.43 13.55
C LEU A 70 -0.97 1.49 14.51
N THR A 71 -0.30 2.62 14.73
CA THR A 71 -0.89 3.74 15.48
C THR A 71 -1.93 4.52 14.69
N CYS A 72 -2.02 4.30 13.37
CA CYS A 72 -3.00 5.01 12.56
C CYS A 72 -4.44 4.57 12.90
N PRO A 73 -5.40 5.50 12.88
CA PRO A 73 -6.78 5.19 13.21
C PRO A 73 -7.36 4.15 12.25
N GLY A 74 -7.73 3.00 12.82
CA GLY A 74 -8.27 1.85 12.07
C GLY A 74 -7.24 0.99 11.37
N ALA A 75 -5.95 1.29 11.50
CA ALA A 75 -4.94 0.41 10.95
C ALA A 75 -4.88 -0.90 11.73
N GLU A 76 -4.84 -2.00 11.00
CA GLU A 76 -4.82 -3.34 11.59
C GLU A 76 -3.81 -4.22 10.84
N PRO A 77 -3.19 -5.20 11.52
CA PRO A 77 -2.38 -6.20 10.85
C PRO A 77 -3.22 -6.92 9.79
N ALA A 78 -2.66 -7.09 8.58
CA ALA A 78 -3.41 -7.73 7.51
C ALA A 78 -3.84 -9.16 7.89
N GLY A 79 -5.04 -9.53 7.48
CA GLY A 79 -5.64 -10.84 7.75
C GLY A 79 -4.88 -12.01 7.10
N TYR A 80 -5.41 -13.23 7.23
CA TYR A 80 -4.87 -14.44 6.60
C TYR A 80 -3.39 -14.75 6.94
N GLY A 81 -2.92 -14.30 8.11
CA GLY A 81 -1.54 -14.51 8.56
C GLY A 81 -0.52 -13.57 7.92
N LEU A 82 -0.94 -12.64 7.05
CA LEU A 82 -0.07 -11.63 6.44
C LEU A 82 0.48 -10.65 7.47
N GLY A 83 -0.29 -10.34 8.53
CA GLY A 83 0.18 -9.51 9.64
C GLY A 83 1.47 -10.04 10.29
N LYS A 84 1.64 -11.36 10.42
CA LYS A 84 2.88 -11.97 10.93
C LYS A 84 4.09 -11.77 10.00
N ALA A 85 3.83 -11.55 8.72
CA ALA A 85 4.86 -11.26 7.73
C ALA A 85 5.16 -9.75 7.59
N GLY A 86 4.57 -8.90 8.44
CA GLY A 86 4.79 -7.46 8.46
C GLY A 86 3.80 -6.66 7.61
N TRP A 87 2.68 -7.26 7.18
CA TRP A 87 1.67 -6.52 6.41
C TRP A 87 0.71 -5.78 7.32
N VAL A 88 0.50 -4.49 7.03
CA VAL A 88 -0.41 -3.62 7.76
C VAL A 88 -1.44 -3.06 6.78
N SER A 89 -2.71 -3.15 7.13
CA SER A 89 -3.82 -2.58 6.38
C SER A 89 -4.20 -1.24 6.99
N ILE A 90 -4.14 -0.17 6.21
CA ILE A 90 -4.49 1.19 6.65
C ILE A 90 -5.76 1.65 5.90
N PRO A 91 -6.88 1.87 6.60
CA PRO A 91 -8.08 2.42 5.98
C PRO A 91 -7.88 3.90 5.65
N LEU A 92 -8.30 4.31 4.45
CA LEU A 92 -8.18 5.69 3.96
C LEU A 92 -9.39 6.56 4.29
N GLU A 93 -10.50 5.94 4.68
CA GLU A 93 -11.78 6.61 4.94
C GLU A 93 -11.87 7.19 6.35
N GLN A 94 -11.01 6.75 7.28
CA GLN A 94 -11.07 7.22 8.66
C GLN A 94 -10.60 8.67 8.79
N LYS A 95 -11.25 9.39 9.72
CA LYS A 95 -10.85 10.75 10.06
C LYS A 95 -9.53 10.68 10.85
N GLY A 96 -8.45 11.19 10.24
CA GLY A 96 -7.10 11.05 10.77
C GLY A 96 -6.25 10.01 10.04
N SER A 97 -6.76 9.39 8.97
CA SER A 97 -5.95 8.54 8.09
C SER A 97 -4.73 9.32 7.59
N PRO A 98 -3.56 8.66 7.45
CA PRO A 98 -2.31 9.29 7.07
C PRO A 98 -2.43 10.05 5.74
N ALA A 99 -1.53 11.04 5.57
CA ALA A 99 -1.42 11.77 4.32
C ALA A 99 -0.97 10.83 3.19
N ALA A 100 -1.32 11.18 1.96
CA ALA A 100 -0.89 10.41 0.78
C ALA A 100 0.64 10.27 0.70
N GLU A 101 1.40 11.25 1.19
CA GLU A 101 2.87 11.23 1.13
C GLU A 101 3.44 10.17 2.08
N LEU A 102 2.95 10.11 3.32
CA LEU A 102 3.34 9.06 4.27
C LEU A 102 2.95 7.66 3.77
N LEU A 103 1.80 7.54 3.10
CA LEU A 103 1.42 6.30 2.46
C LEU A 103 2.40 5.93 1.34
N CYS A 104 2.81 6.88 0.50
CA CYS A 104 3.82 6.66 -0.53
C CYS A 104 5.16 6.19 0.06
N ASP A 105 5.62 6.78 1.17
CA ASP A 105 6.84 6.36 1.87
C ASP A 105 6.76 4.88 2.29
N TRP A 106 5.61 4.47 2.84
CA TRP A 106 5.37 3.08 3.19
C TRP A 106 5.27 2.14 1.99
N VAL A 107 4.68 2.61 0.88
CA VAL A 107 4.67 1.86 -0.39
C VAL A 107 6.09 1.66 -0.90
N GLU A 108 6.96 2.68 -0.82
CA GLU A 108 8.36 2.57 -1.20
C GLU A 108 9.10 1.54 -0.34
N GLU A 109 8.92 1.55 0.98
CA GLU A 109 9.51 0.53 1.86
C GLU A 109 9.04 -0.88 1.49
N SER A 110 7.73 -1.04 1.26
CA SER A 110 7.16 -2.31 0.84
C SER A 110 7.73 -2.77 -0.49
N TYR A 111 7.84 -1.85 -1.45
CA TYR A 111 8.48 -2.10 -2.73
C TYR A 111 9.93 -2.55 -2.55
N ARG A 112 10.75 -1.82 -1.78
CA ARG A 112 12.15 -2.20 -1.51
C ARG A 112 12.27 -3.56 -0.82
N THR A 113 11.27 -3.94 -0.03
CA THR A 113 11.21 -5.23 0.65
C THR A 113 10.87 -6.39 -0.28
N ILE A 114 10.05 -6.16 -1.31
CA ILE A 114 9.55 -7.21 -2.22
C ILE A 114 10.33 -7.26 -3.54
N ALA A 115 10.76 -6.10 -4.03
CA ALA A 115 11.48 -5.95 -5.29
C ALA A 115 12.85 -6.65 -5.23
N PRO A 116 13.30 -7.23 -6.36
CA PRO A 116 14.65 -7.73 -6.48
C PRO A 116 15.65 -6.58 -6.37
N LYS A 117 16.82 -6.85 -5.77
CA LYS A 117 17.90 -5.86 -5.58
C LYS A 117 18.21 -5.02 -6.82
N ARG A 118 18.11 -5.61 -8.01
CA ARG A 118 18.33 -4.91 -9.29
C ARG A 118 17.38 -3.71 -9.47
N LEU A 119 16.09 -3.89 -9.19
CA LEU A 119 15.10 -2.82 -9.35
C LEU A 119 15.17 -1.80 -8.21
N THR A 120 15.58 -2.23 -7.01
CA THR A 120 15.86 -1.31 -5.90
C THR A 120 17.04 -0.39 -6.22
N VAL A 121 18.09 -0.92 -6.85
CA VAL A 121 19.25 -0.11 -7.31
C VAL A 121 18.84 0.85 -8.43
N GLU A 122 17.98 0.43 -9.35
CA GLU A 122 17.45 1.32 -10.39
C GLU A 122 16.59 2.45 -9.79
N LEU A 123 15.84 2.17 -8.72
CA LEU A 123 15.08 3.19 -7.99
C LEU A 123 16.00 4.20 -7.29
N ASP A 124 17.12 3.76 -6.70
CA ASP A 124 18.10 4.61 -6.01
C ASP A 124 18.91 5.50 -6.98
N GLY A 125 19.09 5.04 -8.22
CA GLY A 125 19.83 5.77 -9.26
C GLY A 125 19.01 6.84 -10.00
N ARG A 126 17.78 7.14 -9.57
CA ARG A 126 16.85 8.05 -10.25
C ARG A 126 16.66 9.34 -9.48
#